data_AF-A0A917B421-F1
#
_entry.id   AF-A0A917B421-F1
#
_cell.length_a   1.000
_cell.length_b   1.000
_cell.length_c   1.000
_cell.angle_alpha   90.00
_cell.angle_beta   90.00
_cell.angle_gamma   90.00
#
_symmetry.space_group_name_H-M   'P 1'
#
loop_
_entity.id
_entity.type
_entity.pdbx_description
1 polymer ?
#
loop_
_entity_poly.entity_id
_entity_poly.type
_entity_poly.pdbx_seq_one_letter_code
_entity_poly.pdbx_strand_id
1 'polypeptide(L)' 'MLETTMAMCKACADECMMHAEMSEHCKMCAQACMQCMEACEAMLTSMKAMAS' A
#
# COMPACT_ATOMS: atom_id res chain seq x y z
N MET A 1 12.53 -1.37 -6.47
CA MET A 1 11.91 -2.20 -5.41
C MET A 1 10.67 -1.55 -4.84
N LEU A 2 10.74 -0.33 -4.26
CA LEU A 2 9.58 0.37 -3.66
C LEU A 2 8.39 0.54 -4.63
N GLU A 3 8.64 0.92 -5.88
CA GLU A 3 7.57 1.06 -6.89
C GLU A 3 6.83 -0.26 -7.16
N THR A 4 7.56 -1.37 -7.23
CA THR A 4 6.97 -2.71 -7.39
C THR A 4 6.16 -3.11 -6.15
N THR A 5 6.67 -2.83 -4.95
CA THR A 5 5.93 -3.08 -3.70
C THR A 5 4.64 -2.27 -3.66
N MET A 6 4.67 -0.98 -4.04
CA MET A 6 3.47 -0.15 -4.12
C MET A 6 2.44 -0.70 -5.10
N ALA A 7 2.87 -1.18 -6.27
CA ALA A 7 1.97 -1.82 -7.25
C ALA A 7 1.32 -3.09 -6.68
N MET A 8 2.07 -3.92 -5.95
CA MET A 8 1.54 -5.11 -5.28
C MET A 8 0.55 -4.75 -4.16
N CYS A 9 0.89 -3.79 -3.31
CA CYS A 9 0.01 -3.32 -2.25
C CYS A 9 -1.27 -2.73 -2.82
N LYS A 10 -1.20 -2.00 -3.95
CA LYS A 10 -2.38 -1.50 -4.64
C LYS A 10 -3.30 -2.62 -5.09
N ALA A 11 -2.77 -3.61 -5.81
CA ALA A 11 -3.55 -4.74 -6.28
C ALA A 11 -4.20 -5.51 -5.12
N CYS A 12 -3.47 -5.71 -4.02
CA CYS A 12 -3.98 -6.38 -2.83
C CYS A 12 -5.09 -5.56 -2.13
N ALA A 13 -4.90 -4.24 -1.98
CA ALA A 13 -5.87 -3.36 -1.36
C ALA A 13 -7.16 -3.29 -2.19
N ASP A 14 -7.04 -3.13 -3.51
CA ASP A 14 -8.17 -3.07 -4.44
C ASP A 14 -9.00 -4.37 -4.36
N GLU A 15 -8.36 -5.55 -4.36
CA GLU A 15 -9.05 -6.84 -4.20
C GLU A 15 -9.66 -7.00 -2.80
N CYS A 16 -8.92 -6.72 -1.73
CA CYS A 16 -9.43 -6.87 -0.37
C CYS A 16 -10.60 -5.93 -0.06
N MET A 17 -10.63 -4.75 -0.67
CA MET A 17 -11.73 -3.79 -0.50
C MET A 17 -13.06 -4.33 -1.05
N MET A 18 -13.01 -5.15 -2.11
CA MET A 18 -14.21 -5.81 -2.65
C MET A 18 -14.92 -6.70 -1.61
N HIS A 19 -14.19 -7.14 -0.58
CA HIS A 19 -14.67 -8.05 0.46
C HIS A 19 -14.85 -7.36 1.83
N ALA A 20 -14.59 -6.05 1.93
CA ALA A 20 -14.49 -5.34 3.21
C ALA A 20 -15.81 -5.26 4.00
N GLU A 21 -16.96 -5.29 3.34
CA GLU A 21 -18.27 -5.31 4.01
C GLU A 21 -18.64 -6.69 4.56
N MET A 22 -18.04 -7.76 4.01
CA MET A 22 -18.33 -9.15 4.38
C MET A 22 -17.29 -9.73 5.36
N SER A 23 -16.10 -9.15 5.42
CA SER A 23 -14.96 -9.67 6.19
C SER A 23 -14.14 -8.54 6.81
N GLU A 24 -14.13 -8.49 8.14
CA GLU A 24 -13.29 -7.53 8.89
C GLU A 24 -11.80 -7.76 8.63
N HIS A 25 -11.39 -9.01 8.37
CA HIS A 25 -10.02 -9.33 7.98
C HIS A 25 -9.64 -8.67 6.66
N CYS A 26 -10.51 -8.73 5.65
CA CYS A 26 -10.27 -8.10 4.35
C CYS A 26 -10.22 -6.58 4.48
N LYS A 27 -11.09 -5.99 5.31
CA LYS A 27 -11.05 -4.55 5.61
C LYS A 27 -9.72 -4.12 6.24
N MET A 28 -9.25 -4.84 7.26
CA MET A 28 -7.96 -4.56 7.89
C MET A 28 -6.79 -4.77 6.93
N CYS A 29 -6.84 -5.81 6.09
CA CYS A 29 -5.81 -6.08 5.07
C CYS A 29 -5.72 -4.93 4.06
N ALA A 30 -6.85 -4.46 3.53
CA ALA A 30 -6.89 -3.33 2.61
C ALA A 30 -6.32 -2.06 3.25
N GLN A 31 -6.68 -1.78 4.50
CA GLN A 31 -6.13 -0.64 5.26
C GLN A 31 -4.61 -0.75 5.44
N ALA A 32 -4.11 -1.93 5.82
CA ALA A 32 -2.68 -2.16 5.98
C ALA A 32 -1.92 -2.00 4.65
N CYS A 33 -2.48 -2.49 3.54
CA CYS A 33 -1.89 -2.31 2.21
C CYS A 33 -1.86 -0.84 1.78
N MET A 34 -2.93 -0.06 2.04
CA MET A 34 -2.94 1.39 1.78
C MET A 34 -1.87 2.12 2.60
N GLN A 35 -1.77 1.85 3.90
CA GLN A 35 -0.74 2.44 4.77
C GLN A 35 0.69 2.05 4.32
N CYS A 36 0.89 0.81 3.86
CA CYS A 36 2.18 0.37 3.33
C CYS A 36 2.56 1.14 2.06
N MET A 37 1.59 1.42 1.16
CA MET A 37 1.83 2.25 -0.02
C MET A 37 2.27 3.67 0.36
N GLU A 38 1.54 4.32 1.27
CA GLU A 38 1.87 5.67 1.76
C GLU A 38 3.28 5.72 2.35
N ALA A 39 3.66 4.71 3.15
CA ALA A 39 5.00 4.60 3.71
C ALA A 39 6.08 4.40 2.62
N CYS A 40 5.80 3.57 1.61
CA CYS A 40 6.73 3.36 0.49
C CYS A 40 6.90 4.63 -0.35
N GLU A 41 5.84 5.40 -0.58
CA GLU A 41 5.88 6.67 -1.29
C GLU A 41 6.67 7.73 -0.52
N ALA A 42 6.44 7.84 0.79
CA ALA A 42 7.18 8.74 1.68
C ALA A 42 8.68 8.40 1.69
N MET A 43 9.02 7.11 1.76
CA MET A 43 10.41 6.65 1.69
C MET A 43 11.04 6.97 0.34
N LEU A 44 10.35 6.69 -0.77
CA LEU A 44 10.84 6.98 -2.11
C LEU A 44 11.09 8.48 -2.33
N THR A 45 10.19 9.32 -1.84
CA THR A 45 10.32 10.79 -1.85
C THR A 45 11.55 11.22 -1.06
N SER A 46 11.72 10.70 0.16
CA SER A 46 12.87 11.00 1.01
C SER A 46 14.20 10.57 0.37
N MET A 47 14.23 9.38 -0.25
CA MET A 47 15.40 8.90 -0.97
C MET A 47 15.77 9.78 -2.17
N LYS A 48 14.77 10.25 -2.92
CA LYS A 48 14.99 11.19 -4.04
C LYS A 48 15.56 12.53 -3.55
N ALA A 49 15.03 13.06 -2.44
CA ALA A 49 15.53 14.29 -1.83
C ALA A 49 16.98 14.16 -1.32
N MET A 50 17.36 12.99 -0.78
CA MET A 50 18.74 12.73 -0.33
C MET A 50 19.73 12.49 -1.47
N ALA A 51 19.26 12.08 -2.65
CA ALA A 51 20.09 11.84 -3.83
C ALA A 51 20.35 13.11 -4.66
N SER A 52 19.87 14.26 -4.19
CA SER A 52 19.95 15.58 -4.85
C SER A 52 21.11 16.41 -4.33
#